data_AF-A0A6H5J2R6-F1
#
_entry.id   AF-A0A6H5J2R6-F1
#
_cell.length_a   1.000
_cell.length_b   1.000
_cell.length_c   1.000
_cell.angle_alpha   90.00
_cell.angle_beta   90.00
_cell.angle_gamma   90.00
#
_symmetry.space_group_name_H-M   'P 1'
#
loop_
_entity.id
_entity.type
_entity.pdbx_description
1 polymer ?
#
loop_
_entity_poly.entity_id
_entity_poly.type
_entity_poly.pdbx_seq_one_letter_code
_entity_poly.pdbx_strand_id
1 'polypeptide(L)'
;MMTAEPGTLGLTRLTEHHIDVQGASPIKHKMRRMSPPMLQVAHDEVKKMLAEGVIEPSASSWSSAPVIVKKADGSNRFCIDYRDLNKVTKKDAYPVQNIDAILDKLRRARYITTIDLKSAYFQIAMEESSKKYTAFAVPGAGLFQFTRLAFGLTNAPMTFQRLIDALFGPECEPFVFGYLDDIVIVTETFEQHLVWLEKVLERLNSAGLTINRKKVRVLPVERQVPRVRARRRWPARRQGQGRTGDELPGAHRLEELTTFS
;
A
#
# COMPACT_ATOMS: atom_id res chain seq x y z
N MET A 1 -4.54 -7.80 -28.83
CA MET A 1 -4.48 -7.04 -27.56
C MET A 1 -5.20 -7.87 -26.52
N MET A 2 -4.48 -8.40 -25.53
CA MET A 2 -5.07 -9.21 -24.45
C MET A 2 -5.68 -8.27 -23.41
N THR A 3 -6.97 -8.02 -23.52
CA THR A 3 -7.75 -7.45 -22.41
C THR A 3 -7.81 -8.50 -21.31
N ALA A 4 -7.22 -8.22 -20.14
CA ALA A 4 -7.30 -9.10 -18.99
C ALA A 4 -8.77 -9.46 -18.69
N GLU A 5 -9.05 -10.75 -18.47
CA GLU A 5 -10.41 -11.19 -18.16
C GLU A 5 -10.97 -10.47 -16.91
N PRO A 6 -12.27 -10.14 -16.87
CA PRO A 6 -12.87 -9.46 -15.74
C PRO A 6 -12.78 -10.33 -14.48
N GLY A 7 -11.82 -10.00 -13.62
CA GLY A 7 -11.53 -10.72 -12.38
C GLY A 7 -10.05 -10.95 -12.13
N THR A 8 -9.25 -10.99 -13.19
CA THR A 8 -7.81 -11.23 -13.14
C THR A 8 -7.09 -10.02 -12.54
N LEU A 9 -6.16 -10.28 -11.62
CA LEU A 9 -5.33 -9.25 -11.03
C LEU A 9 -4.39 -8.66 -12.09
N GLY A 10 -4.30 -7.33 -12.13
CA GLY A 10 -3.40 -6.63 -13.03
C GLY A 10 -1.93 -6.95 -12.79
N LEU A 11 -1.10 -6.67 -13.78
CA LEU A 11 0.35 -6.76 -13.68
C LEU A 11 0.98 -5.60 -14.42
N THR A 12 1.77 -4.82 -13.72
CA THR A 12 2.64 -3.80 -14.32
C THR A 12 4.12 -4.19 -14.21
N ARG A 13 4.89 -3.80 -15.22
CA ARG A 13 6.35 -3.87 -15.26
C ARG A 13 6.99 -2.48 -15.42
N LEU A 14 6.22 -1.41 -15.21
CA LEU A 14 6.76 -0.05 -15.17
C LEU A 14 7.77 0.13 -14.03
N THR A 15 7.66 -0.68 -12.99
CA THR A 15 8.59 -0.77 -11.88
C THR A 15 8.62 -2.21 -11.38
N GLU A 16 9.78 -2.66 -10.90
CA GLU A 16 9.95 -3.95 -10.24
C GLU A 16 10.44 -3.76 -8.81
N HIS A 17 10.07 -4.66 -7.92
CA HIS A 17 10.61 -4.67 -6.56
C HIS A 17 11.94 -5.42 -6.50
N HIS A 18 12.96 -4.77 -5.92
CA HIS A 18 14.29 -5.32 -5.71
C HIS A 18 14.60 -5.43 -4.21
N ILE A 19 15.27 -6.52 -3.83
CA ILE A 19 15.70 -6.81 -2.46
C ILE A 19 17.21 -7.04 -2.46
N ASP A 20 17.95 -6.11 -1.86
CA ASP A 20 19.38 -6.25 -1.59
C ASP A 20 19.59 -6.68 -0.13
N VAL A 21 20.06 -7.91 0.11
CA VAL A 21 20.35 -8.43 1.45
C VAL A 21 21.79 -8.18 1.92
N GLN A 22 22.58 -7.39 1.18
CA GLN A 22 23.94 -6.96 1.57
C GLN A 22 24.88 -8.12 1.91
N GLY A 23 24.76 -9.24 1.18
CA GLY A 23 25.57 -10.45 1.40
C GLY A 23 25.17 -11.29 2.61
N ALA A 24 24.01 -11.03 3.24
CA ALA A 24 23.54 -11.83 4.36
C ALA A 24 23.27 -13.30 3.98
N SER A 25 23.60 -14.20 4.91
CA SER A 25 23.30 -15.63 4.79
C SER A 25 21.79 -15.90 4.85
N PRO A 26 21.30 -17.00 4.24
CA PRO A 26 19.89 -17.35 4.25
C PRO A 26 19.30 -17.50 5.65
N ILE A 27 18.14 -16.89 5.85
CA ILE A 27 17.36 -17.00 7.09
C ILE A 27 16.25 -18.02 6.89
N LYS A 28 16.24 -19.06 7.72
CA LYS A 28 15.24 -20.13 7.71
C LYS A 28 14.49 -20.18 9.03
N HIS A 29 13.22 -19.80 9.01
CA HIS A 29 12.33 -19.94 10.15
C HIS A 29 11.79 -21.36 10.26
N LYS A 30 11.57 -21.81 11.50
CA LYS A 30 10.79 -23.02 11.77
C LYS A 30 9.33 -22.77 11.42
N MET A 31 8.68 -23.75 10.80
CA MET A 31 7.24 -23.71 10.56
C MET A 31 6.48 -23.47 11.87
N ARG A 32 5.60 -22.47 11.86
CA ARG A 32 4.74 -22.15 13.01
C ARG A 32 3.65 -23.22 13.12
N ARG A 33 3.31 -23.59 14.36
CA ARG A 33 2.14 -24.44 14.63
C ARG A 33 0.89 -23.61 14.35
N MET A 34 -0.03 -24.18 13.57
CA MET A 34 -1.33 -23.59 13.27
C MET A 34 -2.42 -24.53 13.77
N SER A 35 -3.52 -23.98 14.29
CA SER A 35 -4.72 -24.77 14.54
C SER A 35 -5.33 -25.22 13.21
N PRO A 36 -6.12 -26.30 13.18
CA PRO A 36 -6.73 -26.78 11.93
C PRO A 36 -7.51 -25.70 11.15
N PRO A 37 -8.31 -24.82 11.79
CA PRO A 37 -8.99 -23.73 11.07
C PRO A 37 -8.01 -22.71 10.46
N MET A 38 -6.93 -22.36 11.16
CA MET A 38 -5.92 -21.44 10.62
C MET A 38 -5.14 -22.05 9.46
N LEU A 39 -4.91 -23.36 9.51
CA LEU A 39 -4.23 -24.08 8.45
C LEU A 39 -5.07 -24.11 7.17
N GLN A 40 -6.37 -24.34 7.29
CA GLN A 40 -7.30 -24.27 6.16
C GLN A 40 -7.25 -22.89 5.49
N VAL A 41 -7.32 -21.81 6.29
CA VAL A 41 -7.21 -20.43 5.79
C VAL A 41 -5.88 -20.22 5.04
N ALA A 42 -4.77 -20.75 5.57
CA ALA A 42 -3.48 -20.64 4.91
C ALA A 42 -3.44 -21.40 3.58
N HIS A 43 -4.00 -22.62 3.52
CA HIS A 43 -4.07 -23.43 2.30
C HIS A 43 -4.94 -22.78 1.23
N ASP A 44 -6.09 -22.25 1.61
CA ASP A 44 -7.01 -21.57 0.70
C ASP A 44 -6.36 -20.31 0.09
N GLU A 45 -5.66 -19.50 0.90
CA GLU A 45 -4.98 -18.32 0.38
C GLU A 45 -3.80 -18.69 -0.53
N VAL A 46 -3.03 -19.74 -0.19
CA VAL A 46 -1.96 -20.25 -1.09
C VAL A 46 -2.54 -20.70 -2.42
N LYS A 47 -3.63 -21.48 -2.42
CA LYS A 47 -4.28 -21.95 -3.65
C LYS A 47 -4.76 -20.78 -4.50
N LYS A 48 -5.34 -19.76 -3.88
CA LYS A 48 -5.79 -18.54 -4.55
C LYS A 48 -4.61 -17.76 -5.15
N MET A 49 -3.55 -17.52 -4.38
CA MET A 49 -2.37 -16.79 -4.85
C MET A 49 -1.64 -17.54 -5.99
N LEU A 50 -1.62 -18.88 -5.98
CA LEU A 50 -1.11 -19.69 -7.09
C LEU A 50 -1.95 -19.50 -8.35
N ALA A 51 -3.29 -19.56 -8.22
CA ALA A 51 -4.20 -19.35 -9.35
C ALA A 51 -4.11 -17.93 -9.93
N GLU A 52 -3.86 -16.92 -9.09
CA GLU A 52 -3.64 -15.53 -9.50
C GLU A 52 -2.20 -15.26 -10.01
N GLY A 53 -1.30 -16.25 -9.93
CA GLY A 53 0.11 -16.11 -10.33
C GLY A 53 0.90 -15.12 -9.48
N VAL A 54 0.48 -14.89 -8.23
CA VAL A 54 1.14 -14.02 -7.23
C VAL A 54 2.33 -14.73 -6.56
N ILE A 55 2.23 -16.05 -6.46
CA ILE A 55 3.28 -16.91 -5.90
C ILE A 55 3.56 -18.09 -6.85
N GLU A 56 4.71 -18.71 -6.66
CA GLU A 56 5.13 -19.93 -7.35
C GLU A 56 5.86 -20.88 -6.37
N PRO A 57 5.93 -22.19 -6.66
CA PRO A 57 6.77 -23.11 -5.88
C PRO A 57 8.22 -22.65 -5.84
N SER A 58 8.87 -22.79 -4.69
CA SER A 58 10.26 -22.33 -4.49
C SER A 58 11.17 -23.48 -4.06
N ALA A 59 12.45 -23.37 -4.45
CA ALA A 59 13.56 -24.17 -3.94
C ALA A 59 14.58 -23.31 -3.16
N SER A 60 14.15 -22.14 -2.67
CA SER A 60 15.02 -21.19 -1.98
C SER A 60 15.58 -21.74 -0.66
N SER A 61 16.82 -21.34 -0.34
CA SER A 61 17.42 -21.55 0.98
C SER A 61 16.85 -20.62 2.05
N TRP A 62 16.09 -19.60 1.66
CA TRP A 62 15.38 -18.68 2.56
C TRP A 62 13.99 -19.24 2.88
N SER A 63 13.48 -18.94 4.08
CA SER A 63 12.11 -19.29 4.44
C SER A 63 11.63 -18.43 5.60
N SER A 64 10.67 -17.56 5.33
CA SER A 64 9.87 -16.86 6.34
C SER A 64 8.64 -17.69 6.75
N ALA A 65 8.06 -17.35 7.90
CA ALA A 65 6.86 -18.04 8.40
C ALA A 65 5.58 -17.21 8.16
N PRO A 66 4.51 -17.82 7.64
CA PRO A 66 3.20 -17.18 7.58
C PRO A 66 2.60 -16.99 8.97
N VAL A 67 1.81 -15.93 9.12
CA VAL A 67 1.07 -15.54 10.32
C VAL A 67 -0.35 -15.17 9.89
N ILE A 68 -1.34 -15.73 10.58
CA ILE A 68 -2.74 -15.35 10.39
C ILE A 68 -3.10 -14.30 11.46
N VAL A 69 -3.54 -13.13 11.00
CA VAL A 69 -3.97 -12.03 11.86
C VAL A 69 -5.47 -11.82 11.68
N LYS A 70 -6.22 -11.69 12.77
CA LYS A 70 -7.64 -11.31 12.69
C LYS A 70 -7.76 -9.82 12.41
N LYS A 71 -8.57 -9.45 11.43
CA LYS A 71 -9.01 -8.07 11.21
C LYS A 71 -10.10 -7.68 12.20
N ALA A 72 -10.33 -6.38 12.33
CA ALA A 72 -11.41 -5.83 13.16
C ALA A 72 -12.82 -6.31 12.71
N ASP A 73 -12.99 -6.56 11.41
CA ASP A 73 -14.23 -7.12 10.83
C ASP A 73 -14.41 -8.63 11.10
N GLY A 74 -13.51 -9.27 11.85
CA GLY A 74 -13.53 -10.71 12.16
C GLY A 74 -12.94 -11.61 11.06
N SER A 75 -12.61 -11.08 9.88
CA SER A 75 -11.96 -11.85 8.81
C SER A 75 -10.49 -12.11 9.11
N ASN A 76 -9.91 -13.16 8.52
CA ASN A 76 -8.49 -13.49 8.66
C ASN A 76 -7.65 -12.80 7.57
N ARG A 77 -6.43 -12.39 7.92
CA ARG A 77 -5.41 -11.88 7.01
C ARG A 77 -4.20 -12.81 7.05
N PHE A 78 -3.87 -13.37 5.89
CA PHE A 78 -2.64 -14.12 5.69
C PHE A 78 -1.48 -13.15 5.46
N CYS A 79 -0.52 -13.13 6.38
CA CYS A 79 0.68 -12.28 6.30
C CYS A 79 1.93 -13.15 6.35
N ILE A 80 3.03 -12.71 5.72
CA ILE A 80 4.34 -13.33 5.91
C ILE A 80 5.16 -12.45 6.86
N ASP A 81 5.79 -13.09 7.85
CA ASP A 81 6.63 -12.40 8.82
C ASP A 81 8.03 -12.14 8.25
N TYR A 82 8.19 -11.02 7.54
CA TYR A 82 9.47 -10.59 6.95
C TYR A 82 10.37 -9.80 7.90
N ARG A 83 10.09 -9.75 9.21
CA ARG A 83 10.85 -8.90 10.15
C ARG A 83 12.36 -9.15 10.11
N ASP A 84 12.79 -10.40 10.00
CA ASP A 84 14.23 -10.73 9.95
C ASP A 84 14.85 -10.46 8.58
N LEU A 85 14.10 -10.69 7.49
CA LEU A 85 14.52 -10.29 6.14
C LEU A 85 14.69 -8.76 6.06
N ASN A 86 13.74 -8.02 6.64
CA ASN A 86 13.73 -6.56 6.66
C ASN A 86 14.92 -5.96 7.41
N LYS A 87 15.49 -6.66 8.40
CA LYS A 87 16.69 -6.21 9.13
C LYS A 87 17.95 -6.26 8.30
N VAL A 88 18.06 -7.25 7.40
CA VAL A 88 19.24 -7.44 6.54
C VAL A 88 19.11 -6.74 5.18
N THR A 89 17.88 -6.37 4.81
CA THR A 89 17.60 -5.65 3.56
C THR A 89 18.13 -4.23 3.61
N LYS A 90 18.86 -3.82 2.57
CA LYS A 90 19.31 -2.45 2.37
C LYS A 90 18.10 -1.54 2.22
N LYS A 91 17.99 -0.54 3.11
CA LYS A 91 16.89 0.41 3.08
C LYS A 91 17.02 1.35 1.90
N ASP A 92 15.89 1.58 1.25
CA ASP A 92 15.76 2.54 0.18
C ASP A 92 15.53 3.94 0.74
N ALA A 93 16.15 4.95 0.11
CA ALA A 93 16.03 6.36 0.48
C ALA A 93 15.13 7.14 -0.48
N TYR A 94 14.41 6.46 -1.39
CA TYR A 94 13.44 7.10 -2.26
C TYR A 94 12.44 7.93 -1.44
N PRO A 95 12.16 9.19 -1.82
CA PRO A 95 11.28 10.04 -1.04
C PRO A 95 9.84 9.50 -1.08
N VAL A 96 9.24 9.25 0.08
CA VAL A 96 7.77 9.19 0.17
C VAL A 96 7.26 10.62 0.14
N GLN A 97 6.11 10.87 -0.49
CA GLN A 97 5.48 12.17 -0.43
C GLN A 97 5.24 12.61 1.02
N ASN A 98 5.55 13.88 1.31
CA ASN A 98 5.32 14.47 2.63
C ASN A 98 3.81 14.68 2.85
N ILE A 99 3.30 14.14 3.97
CA ILE A 99 1.89 14.27 4.38
C ILE A 99 1.45 15.74 4.45
N ASP A 100 2.30 16.65 4.95
CA ASP A 100 1.94 18.07 5.05
C ASP A 100 1.72 18.71 3.67
N ALA A 101 2.53 18.35 2.69
CA ALA A 101 2.38 18.82 1.32
C ALA A 101 1.08 18.30 0.69
N ILE A 102 0.70 17.05 0.99
CA ILE A 102 -0.57 16.45 0.56
C ILE A 102 -1.75 17.17 1.22
N LEU A 103 -1.69 17.46 2.52
CA LEU A 103 -2.75 18.16 3.25
C LEU A 103 -2.99 19.57 2.70
N ASP A 104 -1.94 20.28 2.32
CA ASP A 104 -2.09 21.60 1.71
C ASP A 104 -2.72 21.56 0.31
N LYS A 105 -2.43 20.51 -0.49
CA LYS A 105 -3.14 20.26 -1.76
C LYS A 105 -4.63 19.99 -1.51
N LEU A 106 -4.96 19.16 -0.50
CA LEU A 106 -6.34 18.82 -0.13
C LEU A 106 -7.14 20.02 0.36
N ARG A 107 -6.54 20.96 1.09
CA ARG A 107 -7.22 22.17 1.62
C ARG A 107 -7.79 23.07 0.53
N ARG A 108 -7.20 23.05 -0.67
CA ARG A 108 -7.66 23.85 -1.82
C ARG A 108 -8.66 23.12 -2.70
N ALA A 109 -8.77 21.80 -2.53
CA ALA A 109 -9.63 20.95 -3.34
C ALA A 109 -11.12 21.20 -3.03
N ARG A 110 -11.95 21.22 -4.08
CA ARG A 110 -13.40 21.16 -3.97
C ARG A 110 -13.96 19.79 -4.34
N TYR A 111 -13.23 19.03 -5.14
CA TYR A 111 -13.57 17.67 -5.52
C TYR A 111 -12.38 16.79 -5.22
N ILE A 112 -12.64 15.68 -4.53
CA ILE A 112 -11.63 14.68 -4.20
C ILE A 112 -12.12 13.33 -4.69
N THR A 113 -11.25 12.59 -5.36
CA THR A 113 -11.49 11.18 -5.67
C THR A 113 -10.33 10.34 -5.22
N THR A 114 -10.64 9.29 -4.48
CA THR A 114 -9.67 8.29 -4.05
C THR A 114 -9.94 6.99 -4.80
N ILE A 115 -8.90 6.49 -5.47
CA ILE A 115 -8.92 5.27 -6.26
C ILE A 115 -8.08 4.21 -5.53
N ASP A 116 -8.77 3.21 -4.95
CA ASP A 116 -8.14 2.03 -4.33
C ASP A 116 -7.76 1.03 -5.44
N LEU A 117 -6.47 0.70 -5.53
CA LEU A 117 -5.99 -0.35 -6.41
C LEU A 117 -6.25 -1.72 -5.77
N LYS A 118 -6.84 -2.65 -6.53
CA LYS A 118 -7.16 -3.99 -6.03
C LYS A 118 -5.86 -4.73 -5.69
N SER A 119 -5.60 -5.00 -4.41
CA SER A 119 -4.35 -5.66 -3.98
C SER A 119 -3.10 -5.00 -4.59
N ALA A 120 -3.00 -3.66 -4.46
CA ALA A 120 -2.03 -2.79 -5.13
C ALA A 120 -0.63 -3.42 -5.32
N TYR A 121 -0.06 -3.98 -4.26
CA TYR A 121 1.30 -4.56 -4.29
C TYR A 121 1.39 -5.81 -5.16
N PHE A 122 0.38 -6.69 -5.15
CA PHE A 122 0.39 -7.89 -5.98
C PHE A 122 0.32 -7.59 -7.49
N GLN A 123 0.10 -6.33 -7.89
CA GLN A 123 0.15 -5.92 -9.28
C GLN A 123 1.54 -5.47 -9.75
N ILE A 124 2.51 -5.33 -8.84
CA ILE A 124 3.89 -4.94 -9.16
C ILE A 124 4.73 -6.20 -9.30
N ALA A 125 5.51 -6.31 -10.37
CA ALA A 125 6.43 -7.43 -10.56
C ALA A 125 7.53 -7.46 -9.49
N MET A 126 7.90 -8.67 -9.05
CA MET A 126 9.12 -8.91 -8.30
C MET A 126 10.26 -9.15 -9.30
N GLU A 127 11.42 -8.55 -9.06
CA GLU A 127 12.62 -8.82 -9.84
C GLU A 127 13.07 -10.29 -9.63
N GLU A 128 13.46 -10.97 -10.70
CA GLU A 128 13.68 -12.42 -10.70
C GLU A 128 14.70 -12.88 -9.64
N SER A 129 15.78 -12.12 -9.48
CA SER A 129 16.85 -12.43 -8.53
C SER A 129 16.43 -12.23 -7.06
N SER A 130 15.42 -11.38 -6.84
CA SER A 130 14.87 -11.02 -5.53
C SER A 130 13.79 -11.98 -5.03
N LYS A 131 13.09 -12.70 -5.92
CA LYS A 131 11.99 -13.63 -5.55
C LYS A 131 12.38 -14.59 -4.45
N LYS A 132 13.58 -15.19 -4.53
CA LYS A 132 14.08 -16.19 -3.58
C LYS A 132 14.07 -15.72 -2.12
N TYR A 133 14.21 -14.42 -1.86
CA TYR A 133 14.21 -13.87 -0.50
C TYR A 133 12.82 -13.83 0.12
N THR A 134 11.77 -13.81 -0.70
CA THR A 134 10.37 -13.80 -0.27
C THR A 134 9.81 -15.20 0.01
N ALA A 135 10.68 -16.22 0.03
CA ALA A 135 10.24 -17.58 0.20
C ALA A 135 9.57 -17.79 1.58
N PHE A 136 8.47 -18.53 1.62
CA PHE A 136 7.74 -18.85 2.83
C PHE A 136 7.22 -20.29 2.80
N ALA A 137 7.17 -20.91 3.97
CA ALA A 137 6.78 -22.31 4.12
C ALA A 137 5.43 -22.44 4.81
N VAL A 138 4.52 -23.25 4.23
CA VAL A 138 3.20 -23.53 4.79
C VAL A 138 3.12 -25.02 5.16
N PRO A 139 2.75 -25.37 6.41
CA PRO A 139 2.64 -26.76 6.82
C PRO A 139 1.72 -27.56 5.90
N GLY A 140 2.16 -28.72 5.41
CA GLY A 140 1.36 -29.58 4.52
C GLY A 140 1.18 -29.11 3.08
N ALA A 141 1.62 -27.89 2.72
CA ALA A 141 1.50 -27.37 1.35
C ALA A 141 2.85 -27.20 0.64
N GLY A 142 3.93 -26.88 1.38
CA GLY A 142 5.28 -26.78 0.83
C GLY A 142 5.91 -25.39 0.95
N LEU A 143 6.90 -25.11 0.10
CA LEU A 143 7.65 -23.86 0.05
C LEU A 143 7.28 -23.09 -1.21
N PHE A 144 6.97 -21.80 -1.05
CA PHE A 144 6.56 -20.91 -2.13
C PHE A 144 7.33 -19.61 -2.06
N GLN A 145 7.41 -18.87 -3.16
CA GLN A 145 7.98 -17.52 -3.23
C GLN A 145 7.06 -16.60 -4.01
N PHE A 146 7.15 -15.29 -3.77
CA PHE A 146 6.34 -14.31 -4.49
C PHE A 146 6.99 -13.95 -5.83
N THR A 147 6.15 -13.88 -6.86
CA THR A 147 6.48 -13.34 -8.20
C THR A 147 6.05 -11.87 -8.34
N ARG A 148 5.34 -11.36 -7.33
CA ARG A 148 4.82 -10.00 -7.22
C ARG A 148 5.30 -9.35 -5.92
N LEU A 149 5.19 -8.04 -5.80
CA LEU A 149 5.54 -7.34 -4.56
C LEU A 149 4.67 -7.85 -3.39
N ALA A 150 5.32 -8.39 -2.36
CA ALA A 150 4.66 -8.93 -1.19
C ALA A 150 4.45 -7.84 -0.12
N PHE A 151 3.36 -7.96 0.65
CA PHE A 151 3.14 -7.11 1.82
C PHE A 151 4.15 -7.40 2.93
N GLY A 152 4.53 -6.36 3.66
CA GLY A 152 5.42 -6.47 4.82
C GLY A 152 6.92 -6.34 4.52
N LEU A 153 7.31 -6.14 3.26
CA LEU A 153 8.70 -5.85 2.87
C LEU A 153 9.05 -4.38 3.13
N THR A 154 10.26 -4.10 3.65
CA THR A 154 10.68 -2.74 4.05
C THR A 154 10.54 -1.70 2.94
N ASN A 155 10.95 -2.02 1.71
CA ASN A 155 10.99 -1.06 0.60
C ASN A 155 9.73 -1.10 -0.29
N ALA A 156 8.68 -1.82 0.13
CA ALA A 156 7.43 -1.92 -0.63
C ALA A 156 6.79 -0.54 -0.89
N PRO A 157 6.66 0.37 0.10
CA PRO A 157 6.10 1.70 -0.14
C PRO A 157 6.92 2.52 -1.14
N MET A 158 8.25 2.34 -1.15
CA MET A 158 9.15 3.07 -2.05
C MET A 158 9.04 2.59 -3.48
N THR A 159 8.82 1.29 -3.65
CA THR A 159 8.56 0.71 -4.96
C THR A 159 7.20 1.19 -5.48
N PHE A 160 6.19 1.26 -4.61
CA PHE A 160 4.89 1.79 -4.96
C PHE A 160 4.96 3.27 -5.34
N GLN A 161 5.68 4.09 -4.59
CA GLN A 161 5.85 5.51 -4.93
C GLN A 161 6.54 5.70 -6.29
N ARG A 162 7.58 4.90 -6.61
CA ARG A 162 8.19 4.93 -7.95
C ARG A 162 7.21 4.57 -9.06
N LEU A 163 6.32 3.61 -8.82
CA LEU A 163 5.25 3.29 -9.77
C LEU A 163 4.32 4.49 -9.96
N ILE A 164 3.90 5.15 -8.87
CA ILE A 164 3.07 6.36 -8.95
C ILE A 164 3.77 7.46 -9.74
N ASP A 165 5.06 7.71 -9.49
CA ASP A 165 5.81 8.76 -10.20
C ASP A 165 6.04 8.39 -11.67
N ALA A 166 6.19 7.11 -12.00
CA ALA A 166 6.27 6.61 -13.37
C ALA A 166 4.93 6.71 -14.12
N LEU A 167 3.80 6.55 -13.41
CA LEU A 167 2.46 6.71 -13.95
C LEU A 167 2.09 8.19 -14.10
N PHE A 168 2.40 8.99 -13.10
CA PHE A 168 2.00 10.39 -12.95
C PHE A 168 3.27 11.22 -12.76
N GLY A 169 3.82 11.69 -13.86
CA GLY A 169 4.96 12.59 -13.83
C GLY A 169 4.58 13.98 -13.29
N PRO A 170 5.56 14.91 -13.24
CA PRO A 170 5.37 16.27 -12.74
C PRO A 170 4.21 17.03 -13.41
N GLU A 171 3.82 16.65 -14.62
CA GLU A 171 2.70 17.26 -15.35
C GLU A 171 1.33 17.01 -14.72
N CYS A 172 1.23 15.99 -13.85
CA CYS A 172 0.00 15.68 -13.14
C CYS A 172 -0.13 16.46 -11.81
N GLU A 173 0.96 17.09 -11.35
CA GLU A 173 0.89 17.95 -10.17
C GLU A 173 0.17 19.28 -10.48
N PRO A 174 -0.58 19.85 -9.51
CA PRO A 174 -0.84 19.34 -8.17
C PRO A 174 -2.07 18.40 -8.08
N PHE A 175 -2.68 18.03 -9.21
CA PHE A 175 -4.00 17.42 -9.29
C PHE A 175 -4.05 15.94 -8.95
N VAL A 176 -3.00 15.17 -9.27
CA VAL A 176 -2.95 13.73 -9.01
C VAL A 176 -1.70 13.40 -8.22
N PHE A 177 -1.85 12.57 -7.19
CA PHE A 177 -0.73 12.07 -6.41
C PHE A 177 -1.08 10.75 -5.72
N GLY A 178 -0.05 10.00 -5.35
CA GLY A 178 -0.19 8.79 -4.55
C GLY A 178 -0.26 9.13 -3.06
N TYR A 179 -1.12 8.42 -2.32
CA TYR A 179 -1.16 8.46 -0.87
C TYR A 179 -1.24 7.04 -0.33
N LEU A 180 -0.15 6.56 0.26
CA LEU A 180 0.00 5.17 0.68
C LEU A 180 -0.33 4.22 -0.50
N ASP A 181 -1.38 3.41 -0.38
CA ASP A 181 -1.80 2.44 -1.40
C ASP A 181 -2.88 2.98 -2.35
N ASP A 182 -3.31 4.23 -2.18
CA ASP A 182 -4.37 4.88 -2.95
C ASP A 182 -3.82 5.94 -3.92
N ILE A 183 -4.56 6.16 -5.01
CA ILE A 183 -4.34 7.31 -5.91
C ILE A 183 -5.40 8.36 -5.62
N VAL A 184 -4.96 9.59 -5.37
CA VAL A 184 -5.84 10.72 -5.02
C VAL A 184 -5.84 11.73 -6.16
N ILE A 185 -7.04 12.15 -6.55
CA ILE A 185 -7.30 13.20 -7.52
C ILE A 185 -7.96 14.37 -6.78
N VAL A 186 -7.43 15.57 -6.95
CA VAL A 186 -7.95 16.80 -6.34
C VAL A 186 -8.12 17.89 -7.39
N THR A 187 -9.29 18.53 -7.41
CA THR A 187 -9.56 19.65 -8.33
C THR A 187 -10.51 20.69 -7.72
N GLU A 188 -10.62 21.86 -8.35
CA GLU A 188 -11.50 22.94 -7.91
C GLU A 188 -12.86 22.97 -8.60
N THR A 189 -12.97 22.42 -9.81
CA THR A 189 -14.21 22.37 -10.60
C THR A 189 -14.54 20.95 -11.04
N PHE A 190 -15.82 20.66 -11.23
CA PHE A 190 -16.27 19.31 -11.58
C PHE A 190 -15.81 18.90 -12.99
N GLU A 191 -15.84 19.85 -13.93
CA GLU A 191 -15.42 19.63 -15.31
C GLU A 191 -13.93 19.27 -15.39
N GLN A 192 -13.09 19.98 -14.62
CA GLN A 192 -11.68 19.67 -14.51
C GLN A 192 -11.47 18.30 -13.85
N HIS A 193 -12.29 17.97 -12.85
CA HIS A 193 -12.25 16.68 -12.16
C HIS A 193 -12.48 15.51 -13.10
N LEU A 194 -13.47 15.61 -13.99
CA LEU A 194 -13.78 14.58 -14.97
C LEU A 194 -12.62 14.35 -15.95
N VAL A 195 -12.00 15.42 -16.45
CA VAL A 195 -10.84 15.33 -17.35
C VAL A 195 -9.66 14.61 -16.68
N TRP A 196 -9.38 14.91 -15.41
CA TRP A 196 -8.30 14.23 -14.69
C TRP A 196 -8.66 12.79 -14.35
N LEU A 197 -9.90 12.52 -13.97
CA LEU A 197 -10.37 11.17 -13.71
C LEU A 197 -10.22 10.28 -14.94
N GLU A 198 -10.64 10.74 -16.12
CA GLU A 198 -10.49 10.02 -17.38
C GLU A 198 -9.01 9.73 -17.68
N LYS A 199 -8.14 10.76 -17.64
CA LYS A 199 -6.69 10.59 -17.85
C LYS A 199 -6.07 9.58 -16.88
N VAL A 200 -6.46 9.62 -15.60
CA VAL A 200 -5.95 8.68 -14.60
C VAL A 200 -6.39 7.26 -14.89
N LEU A 201 -7.68 7.05 -15.22
CA LEU A 201 -8.20 5.73 -15.58
C LEU A 201 -7.53 5.17 -16.84
N GLU A 202 -7.29 6.00 -17.85
CA GLU A 202 -6.58 5.63 -19.07
C GLU A 202 -5.13 5.20 -18.80
N ARG A 203 -4.39 5.97 -17.97
CA ARG A 203 -3.01 5.64 -17.59
C ARG A 203 -2.94 4.33 -16.81
N LEU A 204 -3.86 4.13 -15.85
CA LEU A 204 -3.94 2.88 -15.08
C LEU A 204 -4.24 1.67 -15.97
N ASN A 205 -5.20 1.80 -16.89
CA ASN A 205 -5.53 0.74 -17.83
C ASN A 205 -4.35 0.41 -18.76
N SER A 206 -3.67 1.45 -19.28
CA SER A 206 -2.50 1.30 -20.15
C SER A 206 -1.30 0.65 -19.43
N ALA A 207 -1.17 0.89 -18.13
CA ALA A 207 -0.16 0.28 -17.28
C ALA A 207 -0.49 -1.16 -16.83
N GLY A 208 -1.65 -1.69 -17.20
CA GLY A 208 -2.11 -3.02 -16.81
C GLY A 208 -2.57 -3.12 -15.35
N LEU A 209 -2.92 -1.99 -14.72
CA LEU A 209 -3.38 -1.94 -13.33
C LEU A 209 -4.90 -2.08 -13.25
N THR A 210 -5.35 -2.75 -12.19
CA THR A 210 -6.75 -3.07 -11.91
C THR A 210 -7.23 -2.36 -10.66
N ILE A 211 -8.39 -1.70 -10.78
CA ILE A 211 -8.98 -0.86 -9.75
C ILE A 211 -10.04 -1.65 -8.98
N ASN A 212 -10.13 -1.40 -7.68
CA ASN A 212 -11.22 -1.91 -6.87
C ASN A 212 -12.47 -1.02 -6.99
N ARG A 213 -13.30 -1.31 -8.00
CA ARG A 213 -14.50 -0.50 -8.32
C ARG A 213 -15.43 -0.26 -7.14
N LYS A 214 -15.51 -1.19 -6.18
CA LYS A 214 -16.40 -1.09 -5.01
C LYS A 214 -15.91 -0.08 -3.96
N LYS A 215 -14.66 0.37 -4.05
CA LYS A 215 -14.03 1.26 -3.07
C LYS A 215 -13.65 2.63 -3.63
N VAL A 216 -13.95 2.92 -4.89
CA VAL A 216 -13.75 4.27 -5.44
C VAL A 216 -14.72 5.23 -4.75
N ARG A 217 -14.18 6.30 -4.16
CA ARG A 217 -14.96 7.33 -3.49
C ARG A 217 -14.79 8.66 -4.20
N VAL A 218 -15.90 9.27 -4.61
CA VAL A 218 -15.95 10.65 -5.10
C VAL A 218 -16.62 11.49 -4.04
N LEU A 219 -15.89 12.45 -3.48
CA LEU A 219 -16.39 13.33 -2.42
C LEU A 219 -16.43 14.77 -2.97
N PRO A 220 -17.64 15.36 -3.14
CA PRO A 220 -17.74 16.81 -3.21
C PRO A 220 -17.41 17.36 -1.82
N VAL A 221 -16.43 18.27 -1.74
CA VAL A 221 -16.11 18.97 -0.50
C VAL A 221 -17.17 20.04 -0.30
N GLU A 222 -18.28 19.67 0.34
CA GLU A 222 -19.27 20.63 0.78
C GLU A 222 -18.64 21.51 1.85
N ARG A 223 -18.59 22.83 1.62
CA ARG A 223 -17.98 23.79 2.54
C ARG A 223 -18.79 23.87 3.84
N GLN A 224 -18.56 22.97 4.79
CA GLN A 224 -18.77 23.31 6.20
C GLN A 224 -17.52 24.03 6.70
N VAL A 225 -17.45 25.34 6.44
CA VAL A 225 -16.66 26.24 7.28
C VAL A 225 -17.63 26.73 8.34
N PRO A 226 -17.61 26.24 9.60
CA PRO A 226 -18.26 26.95 10.67
C PRO A 226 -17.61 28.33 10.70
N ARG A 227 -18.41 29.39 10.52
CA ARG A 227 -18.01 30.75 10.91
C ARG A 227 -17.67 30.71 12.39
N VAL A 228 -16.41 30.41 12.74
CA VAL A 228 -15.91 30.69 14.08
C VAL A 228 -15.84 32.20 14.16
N ARG A 229 -16.88 32.78 14.76
CA ARG A 229 -16.86 34.17 15.24
C ARG A 229 -15.62 34.30 16.11
N ALA A 230 -14.64 35.07 15.62
CA ALA A 230 -13.54 35.54 16.42
C ALA A 230 -14.11 36.25 17.66
N ARG A 231 -14.03 35.60 18.83
CA ARG A 231 -14.15 36.24 20.15
C ARG A 231 -13.75 35.25 21.24
N ARG A 232 -12.47 35.31 21.63
CA ARG A 232 -11.99 35.67 22.99
C ARG A 232 -10.67 34.95 23.33
N ARG A 233 -9.64 35.77 23.54
CA ARG A 233 -8.50 35.65 24.47
C ARG A 233 -7.85 34.29 24.67
N TRP A 234 -6.65 34.16 24.12
CA TRP A 234 -5.60 33.25 24.59
C TRP A 234 -4.94 33.83 25.86
N PRO A 235 -4.85 33.12 27.01
CA PRO A 235 -3.98 33.53 28.10
C PRO A 235 -2.54 33.08 27.84
N ALA A 236 -1.59 33.95 28.14
CA ALA A 236 -0.16 33.75 27.94
C ALA A 236 0.53 33.01 29.10
N ARG A 237 1.59 32.26 28.74
CA ARG A 237 2.72 31.71 29.54
C ARG A 237 2.40 30.53 30.48
N ARG A 238 3.31 29.59 30.78
CA ARG A 238 4.79 29.66 30.97
C ARG A 238 5.51 28.37 30.54
N GLN A 239 6.80 28.55 30.23
CA GLN A 239 7.83 27.52 30.11
C GLN A 239 8.01 26.69 31.40
N GLY A 240 8.36 25.42 31.25
CA GLY A 240 8.86 24.54 32.30
C GLY A 240 9.36 23.19 31.72
N GLN A 241 10.67 22.99 31.78
CA GLN A 241 11.49 21.82 31.41
C GLN A 241 10.91 20.41 31.64
N GLY A 242 11.23 19.46 30.74
CA GLY A 242 11.46 18.06 31.13
C GLY A 242 11.18 16.96 30.08
N ARG A 243 12.24 16.54 29.37
CA ARG A 243 12.51 15.20 28.78
C ARG A 243 11.70 14.68 27.56
N THR A 244 12.48 14.41 26.51
CA THR A 244 12.31 13.51 25.34
C THR A 244 12.03 12.06 25.75
N GLY A 245 11.39 11.18 24.98
CA GLY A 245 10.80 11.16 23.62
C GLY A 245 9.94 9.88 23.52
N ASP A 246 9.26 9.48 22.46
CA ASP A 246 8.93 10.02 21.15
C ASP A 246 7.71 9.18 20.70
N GLU A 247 6.50 9.72 20.81
CA GLU A 247 5.30 9.19 20.14
C GLU A 247 4.85 10.25 19.14
N LEU A 248 4.90 9.91 17.85
CA LEU A 248 4.45 10.77 16.75
C LEU A 248 2.91 10.95 16.82
N PRO A 249 2.40 12.16 17.11
CA PRO A 249 0.97 12.42 17.20
C PRO A 249 0.45 12.82 15.80
N GLY A 250 0.49 11.90 14.85
CA GLY A 250 0.09 12.15 13.46
C GLY A 250 -1.01 11.23 12.94
N ALA A 251 -1.11 10.00 13.46
CA ALA A 251 -1.99 8.96 12.91
C ALA A 251 -3.47 9.15 13.27
N HIS A 252 -3.78 9.72 14.44
CA HIS A 252 -5.15 9.81 14.94
C HIS A 252 -6.02 10.88 14.26
N ARG A 253 -5.42 11.85 13.57
CA ARG A 253 -6.17 13.03 13.09
C ARG A 253 -6.89 12.81 11.75
N LEU A 254 -6.68 11.68 11.08
CA LEU A 254 -7.30 11.38 9.78
C LEU A 254 -8.32 10.23 9.84
N GLU A 255 -8.27 9.34 10.85
CA GLU A 255 -9.36 8.39 11.12
C GLU A 255 -10.67 9.11 11.52
N GLU A 256 -10.56 10.32 12.06
CA GLU A 256 -11.73 11.17 12.35
C GLU A 256 -12.43 11.69 11.08
N LEU A 257 -11.74 11.81 9.94
CA LEU A 257 -12.34 12.27 8.69
C LEU A 257 -13.02 11.13 7.90
N THR A 258 -12.72 9.86 8.21
CA THR A 258 -13.39 8.70 7.61
C THR A 258 -14.61 8.24 8.41
N THR A 259 -14.84 8.82 9.59
CA THR A 259 -15.90 8.42 10.53
C THR A 259 -16.96 9.50 10.68
N PHE A 260 -17.65 9.86 9.59
CA PHE A 260 -18.98 10.48 9.68
C PHE A 260 -19.88 9.81 8.64
N SER A 261 -20.91 9.13 9.17
CA SER A 261 -21.90 8.31 8.47
C SER A 261 -22.91 9.14 7.69
#